data_AF-A0A165EXD1-F1
#
_entry.id   AF-A0A165EXD1-F1
#
_cell.length_a   1.000
_cell.length_b   1.000
_cell.length_c   1.000
_cell.angle_alpha   90.00
_cell.angle_beta   90.00
_cell.angle_gamma   90.00
#
_symmetry.space_group_name_H-M   'P 1'
#
loop_
_entity.id
_entity.type
_entity.pdbx_description
1 polymer ?
#
loop_
_entity_poly.entity_id
_entity_poly.type
_entity_poly.pdbx_seq_one_letter_code
_entity_poly.pdbx_strand_id
1 'polypeptide(L)'
;MKIHIKGFILQQLAASPGLWDTEIGRRVCGEYDKPAGDYWFGTVRACLADLSSGGLIQAIEDKVDAASGKLLFKYRVSDFGLVRMRQTGLA
;
A
#
# COMPACT_ATOMS: atom_id res chain seq x y z
N MET A 1 15.27 10.11 9.84
CA MET A 1 14.09 10.70 9.17
C MET A 1 13.26 9.54 8.64
N LYS A 2 11.95 9.48 8.94
CA LYS A 2 11.08 8.43 8.36
C LYS A 2 10.92 8.70 6.86
N ILE A 3 10.92 7.64 6.06
CA ILE A 3 10.60 7.71 4.63
C ILE A 3 9.19 8.29 4.44
N HIS A 4 8.89 8.89 3.29
CA HIS A 4 7.53 9.33 2.99
C HIS A 4 6.56 8.12 2.89
N ILE A 5 5.30 8.27 3.30
CA ILE A 5 4.31 7.16 3.38
C ILE A 5 4.22 6.34 2.09
N LYS A 6 4.18 6.99 0.92
CA LYS A 6 4.15 6.28 -0.38
C LYS A 6 5.40 5.40 -0.57
N GLY A 7 6.56 5.88 -0.16
CA GLY A 7 7.81 5.14 -0.22
C GLY A 7 7.82 3.94 0.74
N PHE A 8 7.31 4.12 1.95
CA PHE A 8 7.12 3.02 2.90
C PHE A 8 6.17 1.95 2.35
N ILE A 9 5.02 2.34 1.78
CA ILE A 9 4.07 1.39 1.17
C ILE A 9 4.76 0.56 0.09
N LEU A 10 5.56 1.18 -0.78
CA LEU A 10 6.31 0.47 -1.81
C LEU A 10 7.32 -0.52 -1.21
N GLN A 11 8.04 -0.14 -0.16
CA GLN A 11 8.95 -1.06 0.55
C GLN A 11 8.20 -2.25 1.17
N GLN A 12 7.06 -2.01 1.81
CA GLN A 12 6.23 -3.07 2.40
C GLN A 12 5.69 -4.03 1.33
N LEU A 13 5.27 -3.50 0.18
CA LEU A 13 4.78 -4.30 -0.93
C LEU A 13 5.90 -5.05 -1.66
N ALA A 14 7.11 -4.49 -1.74
CA ALA A 14 8.26 -5.16 -2.38
C ALA A 14 8.77 -6.35 -1.54
N ALA A 15 8.59 -6.30 -0.21
CA ALA A 15 8.97 -7.36 0.72
C ALA A 15 7.91 -8.48 0.86
N SER A 16 6.83 -8.45 0.07
CA SER A 16 5.71 -9.40 0.16
C SER A 16 5.24 -9.84 -1.24
N PRO A 17 4.77 -11.08 -1.42
CA PRO A 17 4.09 -11.48 -2.66
C PRO A 17 2.77 -10.72 -2.89
N GLY A 18 2.21 -10.11 -1.84
CA GLY A 18 1.10 -9.15 -1.92
C GLY A 18 0.49 -8.89 -0.54
N LEU A 19 -0.11 -7.71 -0.38
CA LEU A 19 -0.74 -7.29 0.88
C LEU A 19 -2.13 -6.71 0.63
N TRP A 20 -3.08 -7.02 1.51
CA TRP A 20 -4.39 -6.39 1.51
C TRP A 20 -4.28 -4.93 1.93
N ASP A 21 -5.08 -4.06 1.33
CA ASP A 21 -5.16 -2.62 1.66
C ASP A 21 -5.32 -2.35 3.17
N THR A 22 -6.07 -3.18 3.89
CA THR A 22 -6.19 -3.11 5.36
C THR A 22 -4.91 -3.49 6.10
N GLU A 23 -4.13 -4.45 5.61
CA GLU A 23 -2.82 -4.79 6.18
C GLU A 23 -1.82 -3.66 5.96
N ILE A 24 -1.80 -3.09 4.75
CA ILE A 24 -0.99 -1.91 4.42
C ILE A 24 -1.38 -0.75 5.34
N GLY A 25 -2.68 -0.53 5.53
CA GLY A 25 -3.23 0.46 6.46
C GLY A 25 -2.71 0.32 7.88
N ARG A 26 -2.77 -0.90 8.44
CA ARG A 26 -2.25 -1.19 9.78
C ARG A 26 -0.75 -0.96 9.89
N ARG A 27 0.03 -1.40 8.90
CA ARG A 27 1.50 -1.20 8.88
C ARG A 27 1.87 0.27 8.82
N VAL A 28 1.19 1.07 7.99
CA VAL A 28 1.38 2.52 7.92
C VAL A 28 0.99 3.19 9.24
N CYS A 29 -0.15 2.82 9.82
CA CYS A 29 -0.56 3.40 11.11
C CYS A 29 0.47 3.11 12.21
N GLY A 30 1.00 1.88 12.26
CA GLY A 30 2.06 1.50 13.19
C GLY A 30 3.38 2.24 12.95
N GLU A 31 3.86 2.30 11.70
CA GLU A 31 5.12 2.97 11.37
C GLU A 31 5.07 4.48 11.64
N TYR A 32 3.92 5.14 11.49
CA TYR A 32 3.81 6.60 11.58
C TYR A 32 3.09 7.09 12.83
N ASP A 33 2.93 6.23 13.84
CA ASP A 33 2.30 6.54 15.13
C ASP A 33 0.91 7.19 14.94
N LYS A 34 0.11 6.62 14.02
CA LYS A 34 -1.23 7.10 13.67
C LYS A 34 -2.30 6.16 14.20
N PRO A 35 -3.46 6.68 14.62
CA PRO A 35 -4.57 5.83 15.03
C PRO A 35 -5.10 5.02 13.84
N ALA A 36 -5.23 3.70 14.04
CA ALA A 36 -5.87 2.83 13.08
C ALA A 36 -7.38 3.13 13.05
N GLY A 37 -7.85 3.77 11.99
CA GLY A 37 -9.24 4.16 11.82
C GLY A 37 -9.54 4.66 10.41
N ASP A 38 -10.81 4.96 10.15
CA ASP A 38 -11.31 5.24 8.79
C ASP A 38 -10.57 6.38 8.09
N TYR A 39 -10.17 7.42 8.82
CA TYR A 39 -9.40 8.53 8.25
C TYR A 39 -8.06 8.06 7.67
N TRP A 40 -7.22 7.43 8.49
CA TRP A 40 -5.88 7.01 8.06
C TRP A 40 -5.94 5.86 7.06
N PHE A 41 -6.94 4.96 7.16
CA PHE A 41 -7.16 3.94 6.15
C PHE A 41 -7.64 4.55 4.82
N GLY A 42 -8.43 5.64 4.88
CA GLY A 42 -8.75 6.47 3.73
C GLY A 42 -7.52 7.09 3.09
N THR A 43 -6.63 7.70 3.89
CA THR A 43 -5.36 8.28 3.42
C THR A 43 -4.46 7.24 2.75
N VAL A 44 -4.36 6.03 3.32
CA VAL A 44 -3.60 4.94 2.71
C VAL A 44 -4.22 4.50 1.39
N ARG A 45 -5.55 4.37 1.30
CA ARG A 45 -6.23 4.05 0.03
C ARG A 45 -6.05 5.13 -1.03
N ALA A 46 -6.02 6.40 -0.65
CA ALA A 46 -5.67 7.48 -1.56
C ALA A 46 -4.21 7.33 -2.08
N CYS A 47 -3.27 6.98 -1.21
CA CYS A 47 -1.90 6.68 -1.63
C CYS A 47 -1.83 5.47 -2.57
N LEU A 48 -2.61 4.41 -2.31
CA LEU A 48 -2.67 3.23 -3.18
C LEU A 48 -3.26 3.58 -4.56
N ALA A 49 -4.30 4.42 -4.60
CA ALA A 49 -4.86 4.92 -5.86
C ALA A 49 -3.82 5.71 -6.67
N ASP A 50 -3.09 6.63 -6.02
CA ASP A 50 -2.01 7.39 -6.67
C ASP A 50 -0.92 6.46 -7.22
N LEU A 51 -0.41 5.53 -6.40
CA LEU A 51 0.63 4.59 -6.80
C LEU A 51 0.17 3.67 -7.94
N SER A 52 -1.10 3.24 -7.90
CA SER A 52 -1.70 2.41 -8.95
C SER A 52 -1.86 3.18 -10.25
N SER A 53 -2.32 4.44 -10.20
CA SER A 53 -2.44 5.30 -11.39
C SER A 53 -1.09 5.60 -12.05
N GLY A 54 -0.01 5.64 -11.25
CA GLY A 54 1.37 5.75 -11.73
C GLY A 54 1.97 4.43 -12.22
N GLY A 55 1.21 3.33 -12.18
CA GLY A 55 1.66 1.99 -12.60
C GLY A 55 2.69 1.34 -11.68
N LEU A 56 2.95 1.87 -10.49
CA LEU A 56 3.97 1.36 -9.57
C LEU A 56 3.50 0.11 -8.81
N ILE A 57 2.19 -0.02 -8.60
CA ILE A 57 1.57 -1.18 -7.95
C ILE A 57 0.38 -1.65 -8.80
N GLN A 58 -0.04 -2.89 -8.59
CA GLN A 58 -1.21 -3.48 -9.24
C GLN A 58 -2.02 -4.30 -8.24
N ALA A 59 -3.35 -4.25 -8.38
CA ALA A 59 -4.24 -5.16 -7.67
C ALA A 59 -4.12 -6.56 -8.29
N ILE A 60 -4.02 -7.59 -7.44
CA ILE A 60 -3.88 -9.00 -7.86
C ILE A 60 -5.04 -9.88 -7.40
N GLU A 61 -5.85 -9.39 -6.48
CA GLU A 61 -6.98 -10.10 -5.90
C GLU A 61 -7.93 -9.07 -5.29
N ASP A 62 -9.22 -9.36 -5.30
CA ASP A 62 -10.25 -8.60 -4.60
C ASP A 62 -11.22 -9.53 -3.87
N LYS A 63 -11.81 -9.04 -2.78
CA LYS A 63 -12.86 -9.75 -2.03
C LYS A 63 -13.76 -8.79 -1.27
N VAL A 64 -15.01 -9.16 -1.08
CA VAL A 64 -15.91 -8.47 -0.15
C VAL A 64 -15.63 -8.95 1.27
N ASP A 65 -15.32 -8.04 2.17
CA ASP A 65 -15.22 -8.34 3.59
C ASP A 65 -16.60 -8.56 4.20
N ALA A 66 -16.87 -9.77 4.68
CA ALA A 66 -18.19 -10.14 5.21
C ALA A 66 -18.59 -9.32 6.45
N ALA A 67 -17.62 -8.86 7.25
CA ALA A 67 -17.89 -8.12 8.47
C ALA A 67 -18.28 -6.67 8.20
N SER A 68 -17.60 -6.00 7.26
CA SER A 68 -17.85 -4.58 6.96
C SER A 68 -18.64 -4.33 5.68
N GLY A 69 -18.83 -5.34 4.84
CA GLY A 69 -19.42 -5.22 3.49
C GLY A 69 -18.53 -4.45 2.50
N LYS A 70 -17.29 -4.10 2.87
CA LYS A 70 -16.38 -3.32 2.02
C LYS A 70 -15.63 -4.22 1.04
N LEU A 71 -15.43 -3.75 -0.19
CA LEU A 71 -14.53 -4.38 -1.15
C LEU A 71 -13.08 -4.10 -0.75
N LEU A 72 -12.30 -5.15 -0.57
CA LEU A 72 -10.88 -5.11 -0.26
C LEU A 72 -10.06 -5.52 -1.48
N PHE A 73 -8.87 -4.94 -1.60
CA PHE A 73 -7.93 -5.24 -2.68
C PHE A 73 -6.59 -5.69 -2.12
N LYS A 74 -6.00 -6.70 -2.75
CA LYS A 74 -4.62 -7.14 -2.51
C LYS A 74 -3.72 -6.54 -3.57
N TYR A 75 -2.65 -5.88 -3.15
CA TYR A 75 -1.69 -5.22 -4.03
C TYR A 75 -0.32 -5.91 -4.00
N ARG A 76 0.42 -5.77 -5.10
CA ARG A 76 1.87 -5.99 -5.16
C ARG A 76 2.53 -4.88 -5.97
N VAL A 77 3.85 -4.72 -5.85
CA VAL A 77 4.62 -3.85 -6.74
C VAL A 77 4.63 -4.44 -8.15
N SER A 78 4.50 -3.60 -9.18
CA SER A 78 4.65 -4.04 -10.58
C SER A 78 6.14 -4.15 -10.95
N ASP A 79 6.45 -4.81 -12.06
CA ASP A 79 7.83 -4.86 -12.57
C ASP A 79 8.37 -3.45 -12.86
N PHE A 80 7.53 -2.57 -13.40
CA PHE A 80 7.83 -1.15 -13.59
C PHE A 80 8.13 -0.45 -12.25
N GLY A 81 7.30 -0.70 -11.24
CA GLY A 81 7.49 -0.17 -9.89
C GLY A 81 8.83 -0.60 -9.29
N LEU A 82 9.19 -1.88 -9.38
CA LEU A 82 10.47 -2.40 -8.88
C LEU A 82 11.67 -1.72 -9.57
N VAL A 83 11.59 -1.48 -10.89
CA VAL A 83 12.62 -0.73 -11.62
C VAL A 83 12.75 0.70 -11.09
N ARG A 84 11.62 1.40 -10.89
CA ARG A 84 11.60 2.78 -10.36
C ARG A 84 12.13 2.88 -8.93
N MET A 85 11.81 1.89 -8.09
CA MET A 85 12.35 1.83 -6.72
C MET A 85 13.88 1.72 -6.73
N ARG A 86 14.45 0.85 -7.58
CA ARG A 86 15.92 0.75 -7.72
C ARG A 86 16.55 2.04 -8.23
N GLN A 87 15.95 2.68 -9.24
CA GLN A 87 16.46 3.93 -9.83
C GLN A 87 16.46 5.10 -8.85
N THR A 88 15.61 5.07 -7.83
CA THR A 88 15.46 6.15 -6.83
C THR A 88 16.15 5.83 -5.51
N GLY A 89 16.81 4.67 -5.39
CA GLY A 89 17.44 4.23 -4.13
C GLY A 89 16.44 3.84 -3.05
N LEU A 90 15.21 3.49 -3.42
CA LEU A 90 14.14 3.10 -2.50
C LEU A 90 14.15 1.61 -2.15
N ALA A 91 14.74 0.80 -3.03
CA ALA A 91 14.78 -0.66 -2.96
C ALA A 91 15.70 -1.17 -1.83
#